data_AF-M1D3H3-F1
#
_entry.id   AF-M1D3H3-F1
#
_cell.length_a   1.000
_cell.length_b   1.000
_cell.length_c   1.000
_cell.angle_alpha   90.00
_cell.angle_beta   90.00
_cell.angle_gamma   90.00
#
_symmetry.space_group_name_H-M   'P 1'
#
loop_
_entity.id
_entity.type
_entity.pdbx_description
1 polymer ?
#
loop_
_entity_poly.entity_id
_entity_poly.type
_entity_poly.pdbx_seq_one_letter_code
_entity_poly.pdbx_strand_id
1 'polypeptide(L)'
;MALSSSLFNFYIFILVVCFIHPILCISSHGRPQAGLFVFGDSLFDPGNNNYINTTTEYQANWRPYGESFFKYPTGRFSDGRLIPDFIGKFYGFLVNYLKNV
;
A
#
# COMPACT_ATOMS: atom_id res chain seq x y z
N MET A 1 42.18 -10.33 -40.81
CA MET A 1 41.14 -9.49 -41.44
C MET A 1 40.80 -8.37 -40.47
N ALA A 2 41.22 -7.14 -40.77
CA ALA A 2 40.77 -5.99 -40.00
C ALA A 2 39.28 -5.77 -40.30
N LEU A 3 38.44 -5.64 -39.27
CA LEU A 3 37.08 -5.14 -39.48
C LEU A 3 37.17 -3.75 -40.12
N SER A 4 36.28 -3.44 -41.05
CA SER A 4 36.21 -2.08 -41.60
C SER A 4 35.96 -1.09 -40.45
N SER A 5 36.55 0.09 -40.55
CA SER A 5 36.40 1.14 -39.53
C SER A 5 34.93 1.46 -39.21
N SER A 6 34.04 1.32 -40.19
CA SER A 6 32.59 1.45 -40.03
C SER A 6 31.98 0.38 -39.12
N LEU A 7 32.38 -0.89 -39.26
CA LEU A 7 31.88 -1.99 -38.43
C LEU A 7 32.39 -1.92 -36.99
N PHE A 8 33.62 -1.44 -36.81
CA PHE A 8 34.19 -1.20 -35.49
C PHE A 8 33.44 -0.11 -34.71
N ASN A 9 33.14 1.02 -35.37
CA ASN A 9 32.34 2.10 -34.77
C ASN A 9 30.90 1.66 -34.44
N PHE A 10 30.29 0.85 -35.32
CA PHE A 10 28.96 0.28 -35.06
C PHE A 10 28.95 -0.63 -33.83
N TYR A 11 29.97 -1.48 -33.68
CA TYR A 11 30.11 -2.36 -32.52
C TYR A 11 30.28 -1.58 -31.21
N ILE A 12 31.11 -0.52 -31.21
CA ILE A 12 31.25 0.38 -30.05
C ILE A 12 29.93 1.06 -29.70
N PHE A 13 29.16 1.51 -30.69
CA PHE A 13 27.85 2.10 -30.46
C PHE A 13 26.88 1.12 -29.78
N ILE A 14 26.82 -0.13 -30.27
CA ILE A 14 26.00 -1.19 -29.65
C ILE A 14 26.44 -1.45 -28.21
N LEU A 15 27.75 -1.56 -27.95
CA LEU A 15 28.26 -1.74 -26.59
C LEU A 15 27.85 -0.60 -25.67
N VAL A 16 28.01 0.65 -26.11
CA VAL A 16 27.61 1.83 -25.31
C VAL A 16 26.12 1.76 -24.97
N VAL A 17 25.24 1.52 -25.97
CA VAL A 17 23.79 1.39 -25.76
C VAL A 17 23.42 0.26 -24.80
N CYS A 18 24.11 -0.87 -24.86
CA CYS A 18 23.93 -1.99 -23.93
C CYS A 18 24.35 -1.64 -22.50
N PHE A 19 25.34 -0.77 -22.29
CA PHE A 19 25.78 -0.35 -20.95
C PHE A 19 24.90 0.75 -20.33
N ILE A 20 24.27 1.64 -21.12
CA ILE A 20 23.35 2.66 -20.59
C ILE A 20 21.95 2.13 -20.23
N HIS A 21 21.47 1.08 -20.92
CA HIS A 21 20.16 0.48 -20.62
C HIS A 21 19.97 -0.08 -19.20
N PRO A 22 20.90 -0.88 -18.63
CA PRO A 22 20.70 -1.45 -17.30
C PRO A 22 20.72 -0.39 -16.19
N ILE A 23 21.43 0.72 -16.39
CA ILE A 23 21.53 1.81 -15.41
C ILE A 23 20.18 2.51 -15.23
N LEU A 24 19.38 2.63 -16.30
CA LEU A 24 18.03 3.20 -16.26
C LEU A 24 17.00 2.25 -15.60
N CYS A 25 17.14 0.93 -15.77
CA CYS A 25 16.21 -0.07 -15.22
C CYS A 25 16.37 -0.30 -13.71
N ILE A 26 17.55 -0.02 -13.14
CA ILE A 26 17.79 -0.20 -11.69
C ILE A 26 17.04 0.85 -10.86
N SER A 27 16.87 2.07 -11.39
CA SER A 27 16.14 3.15 -10.70
C SER A 27 14.62 2.96 -10.66
N SER A 28 14.05 2.07 -11.47
CA SER A 28 12.59 1.88 -11.57
C SER A 28 12.03 0.74 -10.72
N HIS A 29 12.88 0.02 -9.96
CA HIS A 29 12.40 -0.94 -8.98
C HIS A 29 11.91 -0.19 -7.73
N GLY A 30 10.76 0.47 -7.86
CA GLY A 30 9.96 0.85 -6.71
C GLY A 30 9.79 -0.36 -5.80
N ARG A 31 9.88 -0.15 -4.49
CA ARG A 31 9.70 -1.25 -3.52
C ARG A 31 8.42 -2.01 -3.88
N PRO A 32 8.44 -3.36 -3.92
CA PRO A 32 7.23 -4.12 -4.21
C PRO A 32 6.15 -3.65 -3.24
N GLN A 33 5.07 -3.12 -3.79
CA GLN A 33 3.97 -2.60 -2.99
C GLN A 33 3.23 -3.80 -2.41
N ALA A 34 3.67 -4.26 -1.25
CA ALA A 34 3.01 -5.33 -0.52
C ALA A 34 1.68 -4.81 0.04
N GLY A 35 0.62 -5.60 -0.13
CA GLY A 35 -0.68 -5.35 0.49
C GLY A 35 -0.75 -5.95 1.89
N LEU A 36 -1.47 -5.28 2.80
CA LEU A 36 -1.86 -5.85 4.09
C LEU A 36 -3.29 -6.39 3.98
N PHE A 37 -3.43 -7.71 4.03
CA PHE A 37 -4.72 -8.39 4.07
C PHE A 37 -5.01 -8.80 5.51
N VAL A 38 -6.15 -8.35 6.03
CA VAL A 38 -6.55 -8.55 7.43
C VAL A 38 -7.79 -9.42 7.45
N PHE A 39 -7.71 -10.53 8.19
CA PHE A 39 -8.83 -11.43 8.45
C PHE A 39 -9.06 -11.50 9.95
N GLY A 40 -10.31 -11.61 10.38
CA GLY A 40 -10.65 -11.67 11.80
C GLY A 40 -12.13 -11.40 12.06
N ASP A 41 -12.39 -11.01 13.30
CA ASP A 41 -13.71 -10.64 13.81
C ASP A 41 -13.83 -9.11 13.97
N SER A 42 -14.76 -8.67 14.82
CA SER A 42 -15.03 -7.27 15.13
C SER A 42 -13.81 -6.47 15.59
N LEU A 43 -12.79 -7.10 16.20
CA LEU A 43 -11.56 -6.42 16.64
C LEU A 43 -10.70 -5.93 15.48
N PHE A 44 -10.91 -6.49 14.29
CA PHE A 44 -10.15 -6.18 13.08
C PHE A 44 -11.01 -5.50 12.02
N ASP A 45 -12.31 -5.35 12.25
CA ASP A 45 -13.26 -4.76 11.30
C ASP A 45 -13.17 -3.22 11.26
N PRO A 46 -12.69 -2.61 10.16
CA PRO A 46 -12.63 -1.16 10.03
C PRO A 46 -14.01 -0.50 9.82
N GLY A 47 -15.11 -1.25 9.78
CA GLY A 47 -16.48 -0.78 9.57
C GLY A 47 -17.22 -1.46 8.42
N ASN A 48 -16.73 -2.60 7.92
CA ASN A 48 -17.35 -3.39 6.86
C ASN A 48 -18.78 -3.83 7.23
N ASN A 49 -19.03 -4.12 8.51
CA ASN A 49 -20.36 -4.53 8.97
C ASN A 49 -21.46 -3.46 8.76
N ASN A 50 -21.10 -2.19 8.55
CA ASN A 50 -22.06 -1.14 8.22
C ASN A 50 -22.69 -1.31 6.82
N TYR A 51 -22.07 -2.12 5.96
CA TYR A 51 -22.49 -2.30 4.55
C TYR A 51 -23.14 -3.66 4.27
N ILE A 52 -23.32 -4.49 5.29
CA ILE A 52 -24.01 -5.78 5.19
C ILE A 52 -25.31 -5.74 6.00
N ASN A 53 -26.30 -6.51 5.57
CA ASN A 53 -27.58 -6.61 6.29
C ASN A 53 -27.41 -7.50 7.54
N THR A 54 -27.03 -6.89 8.65
CA THR A 54 -26.84 -7.52 9.95
C THR A 54 -27.61 -6.76 11.04
N THR A 55 -27.68 -7.30 12.25
CA THR A 55 -28.32 -6.60 13.37
C THR A 55 -27.48 -5.40 13.83
N THR A 56 -28.13 -4.41 14.43
CA THR A 56 -27.47 -3.20 14.94
C THR A 56 -26.41 -3.51 16.00
N GLU A 57 -26.53 -4.64 16.70
CA GLU A 57 -25.56 -5.12 17.69
C GLU A 57 -24.20 -5.48 17.06
N TYR A 58 -24.19 -5.86 15.77
CA TYR A 58 -22.98 -6.18 15.02
C TYR A 58 -22.39 -4.99 14.25
N GLN A 59 -22.95 -3.79 14.44
CA GLN A 59 -22.45 -2.54 13.87
C GLN A 59 -21.93 -1.64 15.00
N ALA A 60 -20.83 -0.92 14.73
CA ALA A 60 -20.27 0.07 15.64
C ALA A 60 -20.34 1.49 15.06
N ASN A 61 -21.44 1.79 14.36
CA ASN A 61 -21.79 3.10 13.78
C ASN A 61 -22.60 3.99 14.75
N TRP A 62 -22.44 3.79 16.05
CA TRP A 62 -23.13 4.53 17.11
C TRP A 62 -22.18 4.85 18.29
N ARG A 63 -22.56 5.78 19.16
CA ARG A 63 -21.74 6.17 20.34
C ARG A 63 -21.73 5.05 21.38
N PRO A 64 -20.60 4.70 22.00
CA PRO A 64 -19.45 5.57 22.21
C PRO A 64 -18.31 5.39 21.20
N TYR A 65 -18.48 4.61 20.13
CA TYR A 65 -17.37 4.28 19.24
C TYR A 65 -16.85 5.51 18.48
N GLY A 66 -15.53 5.57 18.31
CA GLY A 66 -14.80 6.61 17.59
C GLY A 66 -14.76 8.02 18.23
N GLU A 67 -15.31 8.23 19.42
CA GLU A 67 -15.33 9.50 20.15
C GLU A 67 -13.94 10.04 20.55
N SER A 68 -12.98 9.17 20.90
CA SER A 68 -11.63 9.59 21.31
C SER A 68 -10.76 10.03 20.14
N PHE A 69 -10.67 9.23 19.08
CA PHE A 69 -9.72 9.47 17.98
C PHE A 69 -10.35 10.15 16.75
N PHE A 70 -11.47 9.60 16.24
CA PHE A 70 -12.08 10.07 14.98
C PHE A 70 -13.13 11.18 15.18
N LYS A 71 -13.67 11.31 16.39
CA LYS A 71 -14.76 12.23 16.77
C LYS A 71 -16.13 11.91 16.17
N TYR A 72 -16.28 10.73 15.58
CA TYR A 72 -17.55 10.17 15.11
C TYR A 72 -17.45 8.64 15.00
N PRO A 73 -18.58 7.91 15.06
CA PRO A 73 -18.58 6.47 14.95
C PRO A 73 -18.33 6.01 13.52
N THR A 74 -17.20 5.34 13.30
CA THR A 74 -16.73 4.88 11.98
C THR A 74 -17.23 3.49 11.60
N GLY A 75 -17.87 2.75 12.52
CA GLY A 75 -18.15 1.31 12.36
C GLY A 75 -17.12 0.40 13.01
N ARG A 76 -16.10 0.97 13.65
CA ARG A 76 -15.05 0.23 14.35
C ARG A 76 -15.45 -0.04 15.79
N PHE A 77 -15.27 -1.26 16.27
CA PHE A 77 -15.49 -1.64 17.67
C PHE A 77 -14.35 -1.14 18.58
N SER A 78 -14.03 0.15 18.47
CA SER A 78 -12.97 0.83 19.21
C SER A 78 -13.26 2.33 19.24
N ASP A 79 -12.70 3.01 20.23
CA ASP A 79 -12.75 4.47 20.32
C ASP A 79 -11.73 5.17 19.40
N GLY A 80 -11.02 4.38 18.59
CA GLY A 80 -10.07 4.85 17.60
C GLY A 80 -9.50 3.75 16.71
N ARG A 81 -8.17 3.75 16.56
CA ARG A 81 -7.47 2.84 15.65
C ARG A 81 -7.52 1.40 16.13
N LEU A 82 -7.55 0.47 15.18
CA LEU A 82 -7.44 -0.97 15.39
C LEU A 82 -5.99 -1.43 15.27
N ILE A 83 -5.68 -2.63 15.75
CA ILE A 83 -4.33 -3.22 15.66
C ILE A 83 -3.75 -3.16 14.22
N PRO A 84 -4.50 -3.50 13.15
CA PRO A 84 -4.00 -3.42 11.78
C PRO A 84 -3.59 -2.02 11.34
N ASP A 85 -4.20 -0.96 11.89
CA ASP A 85 -3.83 0.41 11.55
C ASP A 85 -2.42 0.75 12.03
N PHE A 86 -2.04 0.23 13.20
CA PHE A 86 -0.69 0.41 13.74
C PHE A 86 0.33 -0.38 12.93
N ILE A 87 0.01 -1.63 12.57
CA ILE A 87 0.84 -2.47 11.72
C ILE A 87 1.04 -1.81 10.35
N GLY A 88 -0.04 -1.41 9.68
CA GLY A 88 0.04 -0.79 8.37
C GLY A 88 0.70 0.59 8.40
N LYS A 89 0.61 1.34 9.51
CA LYS A 89 1.41 2.56 9.70
C LYS A 89 2.90 2.24 9.85
N PHE A 90 3.27 1.22 10.63
CA PHE A 90 4.66 0.82 10.85
C PHE A 90 5.36 0.39 9.55
N TYR A 91 4.67 -0.38 8.71
CA TYR A 91 5.21 -0.83 7.42
C TYR A 91 5.01 0.16 6.26
N GLY A 92 4.36 1.31 6.50
CA GLY A 92 4.13 2.34 5.48
C GLY A 92 3.02 2.03 4.47
N PHE A 93 2.17 1.03 4.75
CA PHE A 93 1.03 0.67 3.90
C PHE A 93 -0.15 1.65 3.99
N LEU A 94 -0.29 2.38 5.11
CA LEU A 94 -1.50 3.16 5.43
C LEU A 94 -1.29 4.68 5.46
N VAL A 95 -0.26 5.21 4.79
CA VAL A 95 0.10 6.65 4.84
C VAL A 95 -1.07 7.58 4.46
N ASN A 96 -2.03 7.09 3.65
CA ASN A 96 -3.21 7.86 3.22
C ASN A 96 -4.57 7.30 3.65
N TYR A 97 -4.64 6.07 4.18
CA TYR A 97 -5.93 5.41 4.48
C TYR A 97 -6.64 6.07 5.67
N LEU A 98 -5.91 6.33 6.76
CA LEU A 98 -6.46 6.90 8.00
C LEU A 98 -6.77 8.40 7.93
N LYS A 99 -6.46 9.07 6.81
CA LYS A 99 -6.89 10.46 6.58
C LYS A 99 -8.28 10.55 5.94
N ASN A 100 -8.74 9.44 5.36
CA ASN A 100 -10.00 9.36 4.63
C ASN A 100 -11.04 8.48 5.36
N VAL A 101 -10.69 7.94 6.53
CA VAL A 101 -11.57 7.22 7.46
C VAL A 101 -11.84 8.09 8.66
#